data_AF-A0AA41YIV8-F1
#
_entry.id   AF-A0AA41YIV8-F1
#
_cell.length_a   1.000
_cell.length_b   1.000
_cell.length_c   1.000
_cell.angle_alpha   90.00
_cell.angle_beta   90.00
_cell.angle_gamma   90.00
#
_symmetry.space_group_name_H-M   'P 1'
#
loop_
_entity.id
_entity.type
_entity.pdbx_description
1 polymer ?
#
loop_
_entity_poly.entity_id
_entity_poly.type
_entity_poly.pdbx_seq_one_letter_code
_entity_poly.pdbx_strand_id
1 'polypeptide(L)'
;MASHLQLLLRLRHIALDDARQGLASRLQDAALAAAAERAAALSLWREREAASSMQATDTAVEAFAAWLPTGLKALDAAREASERAEAACAQARAKLAAARGAAEAIASMLDAEAAKARLEASRREQAILDEAALSKRPCPPL
;
A
#
# COMPACT_ATOMS: atom_id res chain seq x y z
N MET A 1 10.92 28.05 -6.71
CA MET A 1 11.13 26.61 -6.38
C MET A 1 9.94 26.01 -5.62
N ALA A 2 9.34 26.71 -4.65
CA ALA A 2 8.11 26.30 -3.96
C ALA A 2 6.97 25.75 -4.87
N SER A 3 6.73 26.38 -6.03
CA SER A 3 5.74 25.91 -7.01
C SER A 3 6.05 24.50 -7.58
N HIS A 4 7.33 24.12 -7.72
CA HIS A 4 7.70 22.80 -8.22
C HIS A 4 7.55 21.72 -7.14
N LEU A 5 7.90 22.02 -5.89
CA LEU A 5 7.68 21.08 -4.78
C LEU A 5 6.18 20.85 -4.52
N GLN A 6 5.35 21.89 -4.64
CA GLN A 6 3.88 21.74 -4.57
C GLN A 6 3.33 20.85 -5.68
N LEU A 7 3.82 21.01 -6.92
CA LEU A 7 3.47 20.13 -8.03
C LEU A 7 3.90 18.68 -7.76
N LEU A 8 5.12 18.48 -7.28
CA LEU A 8 5.62 17.15 -6.92
C LEU A 8 4.81 16.52 -5.78
N LEU A 9 4.40 17.28 -4.77
CA LEU A 9 3.53 16.78 -3.70
C LEU A 9 2.19 16.30 -4.27
N ARG A 10 1.59 17.08 -5.18
CA ARG A 10 0.35 16.68 -5.85
C ARG A 10 0.52 15.37 -6.64
N LEU A 11 1.62 15.23 -7.38
CA LEU A 11 1.95 13.99 -8.08
C LEU A 11 2.14 12.81 -7.12
N ARG A 12 2.76 13.03 -5.95
CA ARG A 12 2.89 11.99 -4.92
C ARG A 12 1.56 11.59 -4.31
N HIS A 13 0.63 12.52 -4.10
CA HIS A 13 -0.72 12.17 -3.65
C HIS A 13 -1.46 11.30 -4.68
N ILE A 14 -1.35 11.62 -5.98
CA ILE A 14 -1.92 10.77 -7.03
C ILE A 14 -1.32 9.35 -6.96
N ALA A 15 0.02 9.25 -6.90
CA ALA A 15 0.68 7.94 -6.81
C ALA A 15 0.32 7.16 -5.52
N LEU A 16 0.08 7.86 -4.41
CA LEU A 16 -0.38 7.29 -3.16
C LEU A 16 -1.79 6.70 -3.31
N ASP A 17 -2.69 7.44 -3.96
CA ASP A 17 -4.06 6.99 -4.20
C ASP A 17 -4.09 5.81 -5.17
N ASP A 18 -3.28 5.83 -6.23
CA ASP A 18 -3.09 4.69 -7.13
C ASP A 18 -2.57 3.46 -6.37
N ALA A 19 -1.62 3.63 -5.46
CA ALA A 19 -1.10 2.54 -4.64
C ALA A 19 -2.15 1.99 -3.66
N ARG A 20 -3.04 2.84 -3.11
CA ARG A 20 -4.16 2.42 -2.26
C ARG A 20 -5.18 1.61 -3.05
N GLN A 21 -5.58 2.10 -4.22
CA GLN A 21 -6.50 1.38 -5.11
C GLN A 21 -5.90 0.04 -5.56
N GLY A 22 -4.62 0.05 -5.92
CA GLY A 22 -3.86 -1.17 -6.25
C GLY A 22 -3.87 -2.18 -5.11
N LEU A 23 -3.61 -1.75 -3.86
CA LEU A 23 -3.67 -2.63 -2.71
C LEU A 23 -5.09 -3.19 -2.47
N ALA A 24 -6.12 -2.35 -2.59
CA ALA A 24 -7.51 -2.78 -2.41
C ALA A 24 -7.89 -3.88 -3.43
N SER A 25 -7.53 -3.70 -4.70
CA SER A 25 -7.71 -4.72 -5.74
C SER A 25 -6.98 -6.02 -5.41
N ARG A 26 -5.71 -5.96 -4.96
CA ARG A 26 -4.96 -7.18 -4.62
C ARG A 26 -5.53 -7.90 -3.40
N LEU A 27 -6.04 -7.18 -2.41
CA LEU A 27 -6.71 -7.78 -1.26
C LEU A 27 -8.00 -8.51 -1.68
N GLN A 28 -8.75 -7.95 -2.63
CA GLN A 28 -9.91 -8.62 -3.20
C GLN A 28 -9.52 -9.90 -3.94
N ASP A 29 -8.50 -9.84 -4.80
CA ASP A 29 -7.98 -11.00 -5.52
C ASP A 29 -7.53 -12.11 -4.54
N ALA A 30 -6.82 -11.74 -3.48
CA ALA A 30 -6.37 -12.68 -2.45
C ALA A 30 -7.54 -13.30 -1.68
N ALA A 31 -8.58 -12.52 -1.36
CA ALA A 31 -9.78 -13.05 -0.71
C ALA A 31 -10.50 -14.08 -1.60
N LEU A 32 -10.59 -13.81 -2.91
CA LEU A 32 -11.18 -14.73 -3.88
C LEU A 32 -10.35 -16.00 -4.05
N ALA A 33 -9.01 -15.88 -4.15
CA ALA A 33 -8.11 -17.03 -4.26
C ALA A 33 -8.18 -17.92 -3.00
N ALA A 34 -8.16 -17.32 -1.81
CA ALA A 34 -8.31 -18.06 -0.56
C ALA A 34 -9.69 -18.73 -0.43
N ALA A 35 -10.75 -18.12 -0.96
CA ALA A 35 -12.07 -18.75 -1.02
C ALA A 35 -12.10 -19.95 -1.97
N ALA A 36 -11.45 -19.84 -3.14
CA ALA A 36 -11.32 -20.94 -4.09
C ALA A 36 -10.51 -22.11 -3.51
N GLU A 37 -9.41 -21.83 -2.81
CA GLU A 37 -8.62 -22.84 -2.10
C GLU A 37 -9.46 -23.59 -1.05
N ARG A 38 -10.21 -22.87 -0.21
CA ARG A 38 -11.13 -23.48 0.77
C ARG A 38 -12.21 -24.33 0.09
N ALA A 39 -12.75 -23.86 -1.04
CA ALA A 39 -13.75 -24.61 -1.79
C ALA A 39 -13.18 -25.92 -2.38
N ALA A 40 -11.96 -25.87 -2.95
CA ALA A 40 -11.28 -27.05 -3.47
C ALA A 40 -10.96 -28.06 -2.35
N ALA A 41 -10.48 -27.59 -1.20
CA ALA A 41 -10.22 -28.44 -0.04
C ALA A 41 -11.50 -29.08 0.50
N LEU A 42 -12.60 -28.33 0.56
CA LEU A 42 -13.91 -28.84 0.96
C LEU A 42 -14.45 -29.88 -0.02
N SER A 43 -14.26 -29.67 -1.33
CA SER A 43 -14.64 -30.65 -2.35
C SER A 43 -13.88 -31.96 -2.15
N LEU A 44 -12.56 -31.90 -1.98
CA LEU A 44 -11.74 -33.08 -1.70
C LEU A 44 -12.19 -33.82 -0.44
N TRP A 45 -12.49 -33.07 0.62
CA TRP A 45 -13.00 -33.64 1.86
C TRP A 45 -14.35 -34.34 1.67
N ARG A 46 -15.31 -33.72 0.97
CA ARG A 46 -16.64 -34.29 0.70
C ARG A 46 -16.55 -35.59 -0.11
N GLU A 47 -15.75 -35.59 -1.17
CA GLU A 47 -15.56 -36.76 -2.03
C GLU A 47 -14.90 -37.91 -1.24
N ARG A 48 -13.91 -37.58 -0.40
CA ARG A 48 -13.29 -38.56 0.49
C ARG A 48 -14.30 -39.14 1.49
N GLU A 49 -15.08 -38.30 2.17
CA GLU A 49 -16.08 -38.76 3.14
C GLU A 49 -17.11 -39.68 2.51
N ALA A 50 -17.61 -39.32 1.32
CA ALA A 50 -18.56 -40.13 0.57
C ALA A 50 -17.99 -41.52 0.26
N ALA A 51 -16.75 -41.58 -0.22
CA ALA A 51 -16.06 -42.83 -0.53
C ALA A 51 -15.69 -43.67 0.71
N SER A 52 -15.45 -43.03 1.86
CA SER A 52 -15.11 -43.72 3.12
C SER A 52 -16.32 -44.10 3.98
N SER A 53 -17.54 -43.76 3.56
CA SER A 53 -18.73 -44.06 4.35
C SER A 53 -19.00 -45.57 4.42
N MET A 54 -19.58 -46.04 5.53
CA MET A 54 -19.97 -47.46 5.68
C MET A 54 -21.01 -47.93 4.65
N GLN A 55 -21.65 -47.00 3.95
CA GLN A 55 -22.67 -47.26 2.93
C GLN A 55 -22.09 -47.17 1.51
N ALA A 56 -20.80 -46.83 1.37
CA ALA A 56 -20.15 -46.71 0.08
C ALA A 56 -20.04 -48.08 -0.59
N THR A 57 -20.45 -48.15 -1.85
CA THR A 57 -20.23 -49.31 -2.71
C THR A 57 -18.82 -49.28 -3.31
N ASP A 58 -18.31 -50.43 -3.76
CA ASP A 58 -17.03 -50.50 -4.48
C ASP A 58 -16.98 -49.55 -5.68
N THR A 59 -18.10 -49.38 -6.40
CA THR A 59 -18.19 -48.45 -7.53
C THR A 59 -17.98 -46.98 -7.13
N ALA A 60 -18.39 -46.60 -5.91
CA ALA A 60 -18.18 -45.24 -5.39
C ALA A 60 -16.71 -45.02 -5.02
N VAL A 61 -16.05 -46.06 -4.48
CA VAL A 61 -14.62 -46.02 -4.17
C VAL A 61 -13.78 -45.94 -5.45
N GLU A 62 -14.12 -46.71 -6.48
CA GLU A 62 -13.47 -46.66 -7.79
C GLU A 62 -13.66 -45.31 -8.48
N ALA A 63 -14.88 -44.74 -8.43
CA ALA A 63 -15.16 -43.41 -8.94
C ALA A 63 -14.33 -42.33 -8.24
N PHE A 64 -14.21 -42.41 -6.91
CA PHE A 64 -13.33 -41.53 -6.13
C PHE A 64 -11.86 -41.70 -6.51
N ALA A 65 -11.38 -42.93 -6.65
CA ALA A 65 -9.99 -43.20 -7.05
C ALA A 65 -9.68 -42.64 -8.45
N ALA A 66 -10.62 -42.73 -9.40
CA ALA A 66 -10.49 -42.14 -10.73
C ALA A 66 -10.52 -40.60 -10.70
N TRP A 67 -11.33 -40.01 -9.82
CA TRP A 67 -11.44 -38.55 -9.67
C TRP A 67 -10.26 -37.92 -8.92
N LEU A 68 -9.70 -38.61 -7.92
CA LEU A 68 -8.72 -38.08 -6.97
C LEU A 68 -7.52 -37.35 -7.61
N PRO A 69 -6.89 -37.85 -8.69
CA PRO A 69 -5.78 -37.12 -9.34
C PRO A 69 -6.19 -35.74 -9.84
N THR A 70 -7.43 -35.61 -10.34
CA THR A 70 -7.97 -34.33 -10.82
C THR A 70 -8.32 -33.41 -9.64
N GLY A 71 -8.92 -33.96 -8.59
CA GLY A 71 -9.21 -33.22 -7.35
C GLY A 71 -7.95 -32.66 -6.68
N LEU A 72 -6.87 -33.45 -6.60
CA LEU A 72 -5.58 -33.01 -6.06
C LEU A 72 -4.96 -31.90 -6.92
N LYS A 73 -4.94 -32.05 -8.26
CA LYS A 73 -4.47 -31.00 -9.17
C LYS A 73 -5.24 -29.69 -9.01
N ALA A 74 -6.56 -29.77 -8.84
CA ALA A 74 -7.39 -28.58 -8.62
C ALA A 74 -7.07 -27.89 -7.29
N LEU A 75 -6.85 -28.67 -6.22
CA LEU A 75 -6.43 -28.14 -4.93
C LEU A 75 -5.06 -27.47 -5.00
N ASP A 76 -4.08 -28.12 -5.64
CA ASP A 76 -2.73 -27.56 -5.76
C ASP A 76 -2.73 -26.28 -6.61
N ALA A 77 -3.48 -26.25 -7.72
CA ALA A 77 -3.64 -25.03 -8.52
C ALA A 77 -4.29 -23.88 -7.71
N ALA A 78 -5.26 -24.20 -6.85
CA ALA A 78 -5.90 -23.21 -6.00
C ALA A 78 -4.94 -22.68 -4.91
N ARG A 79 -4.12 -23.55 -4.31
CA ARG A 79 -3.06 -23.17 -3.37
C ARG A 79 -2.04 -22.26 -4.01
N GLU A 80 -1.51 -22.62 -5.17
CA GLU A 80 -0.57 -21.77 -5.89
C GLU A 80 -1.18 -20.40 -6.24
N ALA A 81 -2.46 -20.36 -6.62
CA ALA A 81 -3.15 -19.10 -6.88
C ALA A 81 -3.28 -18.24 -5.61
N SER A 82 -3.57 -18.87 -4.47
CA SER A 82 -3.62 -18.25 -3.15
C SER A 82 -2.26 -17.64 -2.78
N GLU A 83 -1.18 -18.44 -2.85
CA GLU A 83 0.19 -18.00 -2.57
C GLU A 83 0.64 -16.84 -3.48
N ARG A 84 0.35 -16.93 -4.79
CA ARG A 84 0.64 -15.84 -5.74
C ARG A 84 -0.11 -14.56 -5.38
N ALA A 85 -1.38 -14.67 -4.97
CA ALA A 85 -2.18 -13.51 -4.59
C ALA A 85 -1.69 -12.88 -3.28
N GLU A 86 -1.26 -13.68 -2.30
CA GLU A 86 -0.63 -13.20 -1.08
C GLU A 86 0.69 -12.48 -1.34
N ALA A 87 1.55 -13.04 -2.20
CA ALA A 87 2.78 -12.39 -2.64
C ALA A 87 2.50 -11.04 -3.33
N ALA A 88 1.47 -10.99 -4.18
CA ALA A 88 1.05 -9.75 -4.83
C ALA A 88 0.53 -8.71 -3.81
N CYS A 89 -0.17 -9.13 -2.75
CA CYS A 89 -0.55 -8.25 -1.64
C CYS A 89 0.66 -7.71 -0.90
N ALA A 90 1.67 -8.53 -0.62
CA ALA A 90 2.91 -8.10 0.03
C ALA A 90 3.63 -7.02 -0.82
N GLN A 91 3.73 -7.24 -2.13
CA GLN A 91 4.28 -6.25 -3.06
C GLN A 91 3.46 -4.95 -3.09
N ALA A 92 2.13 -5.04 -3.09
CA ALA A 92 1.26 -3.85 -3.07
C ALA A 92 1.39 -3.06 -1.75
N ARG A 93 1.53 -3.75 -0.60
CA ARG A 93 1.81 -3.11 0.69
C ARG A 93 3.15 -2.38 0.68
N ALA A 94 4.20 -3.01 0.13
CA ALA A 94 5.51 -2.39 -0.01
C ALA A 94 5.45 -1.13 -0.91
N LYS A 95 4.74 -1.19 -2.04
CA LYS A 95 4.52 -0.04 -2.92
C LYS A 95 3.79 1.11 -2.20
N LEU A 96 2.74 0.80 -1.43
CA LEU A 96 2.03 1.80 -0.64
C LEU A 96 2.92 2.44 0.43
N ALA A 97 3.74 1.66 1.12
CA ALA A 97 4.70 2.17 2.10
C ALA A 97 5.72 3.12 1.44
N ALA A 98 6.27 2.74 0.29
CA ALA A 98 7.17 3.58 -0.47
C ALA A 98 6.50 4.89 -0.95
N ALA A 99 5.26 4.82 -1.43
CA ALA A 99 4.50 5.99 -1.85
C ALA A 99 4.22 6.96 -0.69
N ARG A 100 3.91 6.44 0.51
CA ARG A 100 3.77 7.24 1.74
C ARG A 100 5.06 7.95 2.10
N GLY A 101 6.16 7.21 2.20
CA GLY A 101 7.46 7.79 2.53
C GLY A 101 7.89 8.87 1.54
N ALA A 102 7.65 8.67 0.25
CA ALA A 102 7.95 9.67 -0.77
C ALA A 102 7.07 10.94 -0.64
N ALA A 103 5.78 10.80 -0.31
CA ALA A 103 4.90 11.95 -0.09
C ALA A 103 5.32 12.74 1.18
N GLU A 104 5.59 12.04 2.28
CA GLU A 104 6.04 12.62 3.55
C GLU A 104 7.39 13.36 3.40
N ALA A 105 8.33 12.81 2.63
CA ALA A 105 9.59 13.48 2.33
C ALA A 105 9.39 14.83 1.63
N ILE A 106 8.51 14.89 0.62
CA ILE A 106 8.25 16.14 -0.12
C ILE A 106 7.50 17.15 0.76
N ALA A 107 6.54 16.69 1.57
CA ALA A 107 5.87 17.54 2.56
C ALA A 107 6.89 18.16 3.53
N SER A 108 7.84 17.36 4.01
CA SER A 108 8.89 17.83 4.92
C SER A 108 9.81 18.86 4.26
N MET A 109 10.12 18.70 2.97
CA MET A 109 10.89 19.69 2.20
C MET A 109 10.13 21.02 2.04
N LEU A 110 8.82 20.96 1.80
CA LEU A 110 7.97 22.16 1.73
C LEU A 110 7.93 22.91 3.07
N ASP A 111 7.80 22.18 4.18
CA ASP A 111 7.81 22.77 5.52
C ASP A 111 9.15 23.45 5.82
N ALA A 112 10.26 22.83 5.41
CA ALA A 112 11.59 23.42 5.55
C ALA A 112 11.77 24.68 4.69
N GLU A 113 11.28 24.70 3.45
CA GLU A 113 11.29 25.90 2.61
C GLU A 113 10.44 27.03 3.23
N ALA A 114 9.25 26.69 3.74
CA ALA A 114 8.37 27.65 4.40
C ALA A 114 9.00 28.23 5.67
N ALA A 115 9.66 27.41 6.49
CA ALA A 115 10.38 27.85 7.67
C ALA A 115 11.54 28.79 7.31
N LYS A 116 12.31 28.46 6.27
CA LYS A 116 13.39 29.32 5.76
C LYS A 116 12.86 30.68 5.28
N ALA A 117 11.76 30.68 4.51
CA ALA A 117 11.15 31.92 4.03
C ALA A 117 10.65 32.81 5.18
N ARG A 118 10.05 32.23 6.23
CA ARG A 118 9.64 32.97 7.44
C ARG A 118 10.83 33.58 8.18
N LEU A 119 11.93 32.83 8.32
CA LEU A 119 13.15 33.31 8.95
C LEU A 119 13.75 34.50 8.17
N GLU A 120 13.81 34.39 6.84
CA GLU A 120 14.30 35.46 5.98
C GLU A 120 13.41 36.72 6.05
N ALA A 121 12.09 36.55 6.09
CA ALA A 121 11.15 37.66 6.28
C ALA A 121 11.37 38.36 7.63
N SER A 122 11.48 37.60 8.72
CA SER A 122 11.75 38.15 10.06
C SER A 122 13.09 38.90 10.14
N ARG A 123 14.14 38.37 9.49
CA ARG A 123 15.44 39.06 9.39
C ARG A 123 15.35 40.39 8.63
N ARG A 124 14.56 40.44 7.55
CA ARG A 124 14.33 41.68 6.78
C ARG A 124 13.57 42.71 7.60
N GLU A 125 12.53 42.28 8.31
CA GLU A 125 11.77 43.14 9.22
C GLU A 125 12.66 43.73 10.32
N GLN A 126 13.50 42.90 10.95
CA GLN A 126 14.47 43.36 11.95
C GLN A 126 15.46 44.38 11.36
N ALA A 127 16.03 44.11 10.18
CA ALA A 127 16.96 45.04 9.55
C ALA A 127 16.33 46.41 9.26
N ILE A 128 15.05 46.44 8.83
CA ILE A 128 14.30 47.68 8.60
C ILE A 128 14.09 48.45 9.92
N LEU A 129 13.76 47.74 11.02
CA LEU A 129 13.60 48.35 12.34
C LEU A 129 14.92 48.92 12.88
N ASP A 130 16.02 48.20 12.71
CA ASP A 130 17.35 48.63 13.14
C ASP A 130 17.82 49.87 12.35
N GLU A 131 17.61 49.90 11.03
CA GLU A 131 17.91 51.07 10.20
C GLU A 131 17.08 52.30 10.63
N ALA A 132 15.77 52.11 10.87
CA ALA A 132 14.91 53.17 11.36
C ALA A 132 15.36 53.69 12.74
N ALA A 133 15.80 52.80 13.64
CA ALA A 133 16.31 53.16 14.96
C ALA A 133 17.61 53.97 14.89
N LEU A 134 18.51 53.63 13.95
CA LEU A 134 19.75 54.38 13.71
C LEU A 134 19.47 55.78 13.15
N SER A 135 18.51 55.91 12.22
CA SER A 135 18.14 57.20 11.62
C SER A 135 17.55 58.22 12.62
N LYS A 136 16.94 57.73 13.70
CA LYS A 136 16.30 58.56 14.74
C LYS A 136 17.21 58.93 15.90
N ARG A 137 18.48 58.49 15.91
CA ARG A 137 19.43 58.91 16.96
C ARG A 137 19.80 60.38 16.75
N PRO A 138 19.48 61.29 17.70
CA PRO A 138 19.89 62.68 17.59
C PRO A 138 21.42 62.77 17.58
N CYS A 139 21.96 63.58 16.67
CA CYS A 139 23.38 63.92 16.63
C CYS A 139 23.79 64.48 18.01
N PRO A 140 24.84 63.96 18.67
CA PRO A 140 25.27 64.50 19.95
C PRO A 140 25.70 65.96 19.76
N PRO A 141 25.28 66.90 20.64
CA PRO A 141 25.74 68.28 20.55
C PRO A 141 27.26 68.33 20.80
N LEU A 142 27.95 69.06 19.92
CA LEU A 142 29.39 69.39 20.01
C LEU A 142 29.68 70.32 21.19
#